data_AF-A0A016SK48-F1
#
_entry.id   AF-A0A016SK48-F1
#
_cell.length_a   1.000
_cell.length_b   1.000
_cell.length_c   1.000
_cell.angle_alpha   90.00
_cell.angle_beta   90.00
_cell.angle_gamma   90.00
#
_symmetry.space_group_name_H-M   'P 1'
#
loop_
_entity.id
_entity.type
_entity.pdbx_description
1 polymer ?
#
loop_
_entity_poly.entity_id
_entity_poly.type
_entity_poly.pdbx_seq_one_letter_code
_entity_poly.pdbx_strand_id
1 'polypeptide(L)'
;MYGNERKWLLLAELVEHYKMQGVDHFYIYVKDMDNYTLKLIRHYEKNGIAEVIFFRKYNDRPGKEWQLVGNEDCLQRSRHHSRYAIFHDLDERIVPSGGITVRCLIKRTMESNSTLAMMAFAAQRVERTFPAPIEYKENYTLKRHLPTLVFHKAKRWIWAGMHPKCAIDPRK
;
A
#
# COMPACT_ATOMS: atom_id res chain seq x y z
N MET A 1 -1.01 -6.76 -6.23
CA MET A 1 -0.14 -6.23 -7.31
C MET A 1 -0.40 -7.01 -8.60
N TYR A 2 -0.81 -6.35 -9.68
CA TYR A 2 -1.07 -6.98 -10.98
C TYR A 2 -0.68 -6.07 -12.16
N GLY A 3 -0.67 -6.61 -13.37
CA GLY A 3 -0.31 -5.90 -14.61
C GLY A 3 1.19 -5.77 -14.85
N ASN A 4 1.56 -5.29 -16.06
CA ASN A 4 2.93 -5.37 -16.58
C ASN A 4 3.82 -4.16 -16.28
N GLU A 5 3.30 -3.16 -15.55
CA GLU A 5 4.10 -2.00 -15.17
C GLU A 5 5.18 -2.38 -14.14
N ARG A 6 6.34 -1.72 -14.22
CA ARG A 6 7.39 -1.77 -13.20
C ARG A 6 6.92 -1.10 -11.91
N LYS A 7 6.96 -1.84 -10.80
CA LYS A 7 6.38 -1.41 -9.52
C LYS A 7 7.38 -1.27 -8.39
N TRP A 8 8.65 -1.64 -8.62
CA TRP A 8 9.70 -1.61 -7.60
C TRP A 8 9.80 -0.27 -6.87
N LEU A 9 9.70 0.86 -7.59
CA LEU A 9 9.86 2.18 -6.99
C LEU A 9 8.65 2.57 -6.14
N LEU A 10 7.44 2.29 -6.62
CA LEU A 10 6.20 2.51 -5.87
C LEU A 10 6.15 1.64 -4.62
N LEU A 11 6.58 0.37 -4.75
CA LEU A 11 6.66 -0.56 -3.65
C LEU A 11 7.67 -0.11 -2.60
N ALA A 12 8.88 0.29 -3.02
CA ALA A 12 9.91 0.79 -2.11
C ALA A 12 9.43 2.02 -1.33
N GLU A 13 8.88 3.00 -2.04
CA GLU A 13 8.36 4.21 -1.42
C GLU A 13 7.18 3.92 -0.47
N LEU A 14 6.29 2.98 -0.80
CA LEU A 14 5.18 2.60 0.06
C LEU A 14 5.67 1.99 1.38
N VAL A 15 6.59 1.02 1.29
CA VAL A 15 7.12 0.31 2.47
C VAL A 15 7.86 1.30 3.38
N GLU A 16 8.74 2.13 2.82
CA GLU A 16 9.50 3.10 3.62
C GLU A 16 8.59 4.20 4.21
N HIS A 17 7.62 4.71 3.44
CA HIS A 17 6.60 5.64 3.95
C HIS A 17 5.88 5.06 5.16
N TYR A 18 5.32 3.85 5.04
CA TYR A 18 4.52 3.28 6.10
C TYR A 18 5.33 2.84 7.31
N LYS A 19 6.60 2.44 7.13
CA LYS A 19 7.54 2.26 8.25
C LYS A 19 7.70 3.55 9.05
N MET A 20 7.93 4.68 8.38
CA MET A 20 7.99 6.00 9.04
C MET A 20 6.66 6.39 9.71
N GLN A 21 5.53 5.95 9.16
CA GLN A 21 4.19 6.16 9.74
C GLN A 21 3.82 5.16 10.85
N GLY A 22 4.75 4.28 11.25
CA GLY A 22 4.54 3.32 12.32
C GLY A 22 3.70 2.10 11.89
N VAL A 23 3.91 1.56 10.70
CA VAL A 23 3.40 0.23 10.35
C VAL A 23 4.46 -0.82 10.72
N ASP A 24 4.06 -1.83 11.48
CA ASP A 24 4.96 -2.88 11.99
C ASP A 24 5.08 -4.09 11.06
N HIS A 25 4.07 -4.33 10.21
CA HIS A 25 4.00 -5.54 9.39
C HIS A 25 3.34 -5.26 8.04
N PHE A 26 3.80 -5.95 7.00
CA PHE A 26 3.32 -5.79 5.63
C PHE A 26 2.92 -7.14 5.03
N TYR A 27 1.71 -7.21 4.46
CA TYR A 27 1.32 -8.26 3.54
C TYR A 27 1.41 -7.77 2.11
N ILE A 28 2.16 -8.48 1.26
CA ILE A 28 2.31 -8.14 -0.16
C ILE A 28 1.69 -9.23 -1.02
N TYR A 29 0.56 -8.91 -1.66
CA TYR A 29 -0.13 -9.81 -2.58
C TYR A 29 0.35 -9.59 -4.02
N VAL A 30 0.83 -10.66 -4.66
CA VAL A 30 1.51 -10.58 -5.96
C VAL A 30 0.85 -11.50 -6.97
N LYS A 31 0.28 -10.91 -8.03
CA LYS A 31 -0.20 -11.60 -9.23
C LYS A 31 0.86 -11.57 -10.33
N ASP A 32 1.23 -10.35 -10.72
CA ASP A 32 2.15 -10.08 -11.82
C ASP A 32 3.24 -9.10 -11.37
N MET A 33 4.47 -9.34 -11.83
CA MET A 33 5.66 -8.58 -11.44
C MET A 33 6.78 -8.73 -12.47
N ASP A 34 7.61 -7.71 -12.63
CA ASP A 34 8.86 -7.81 -13.37
C ASP A 34 10.01 -8.35 -12.51
N ASN A 35 11.10 -8.78 -13.16
CA ASN A 35 12.26 -9.36 -12.48
C ASN A 35 12.93 -8.39 -11.48
N TYR A 36 12.90 -7.08 -11.72
CA TYR A 36 13.51 -6.12 -10.82
C TYR A 36 12.64 -5.91 -9.57
N THR A 37 11.31 -5.82 -9.74
CA THR A 37 10.35 -5.84 -8.62
C THR A 37 10.46 -7.13 -7.81
N LEU A 38 10.71 -8.29 -8.44
CA LEU A 38 10.94 -9.56 -7.74
C LEU A 38 12.15 -9.51 -6.80
N LYS A 39 13.27 -8.91 -7.24
CA LYS A 39 14.46 -8.75 -6.38
C LYS A 39 14.12 -8.01 -5.09
N LEU A 40 13.35 -6.93 -5.19
CA LEU A 40 12.96 -6.13 -4.02
C LEU A 40 12.00 -6.89 -3.10
N ILE A 41 11.01 -7.59 -3.65
CA ILE A 41 10.08 -8.41 -2.86
C ILE A 41 10.82 -9.50 -2.09
N ARG A 42 11.76 -10.21 -2.73
CA ARG A 42 12.58 -11.23 -2.06
C ARG A 42 13.48 -10.65 -0.99
N HIS A 43 13.97 -9.42 -1.19
CA HIS A 43 14.69 -8.71 -0.15
C HIS A 43 13.80 -8.44 1.08
N TYR A 44 12.58 -7.93 0.88
CA TYR A 44 11.66 -7.68 2.00
C TYR A 44 11.24 -8.96 2.73
N GLU A 45 10.97 -10.03 2.00
CA GLU A 45 10.64 -11.33 2.58
C GLU A 45 11.79 -11.90 3.41
N LYS A 46 13.01 -11.94 2.83
CA LYS A 46 14.20 -12.49 3.50
C LYS A 46 14.57 -11.75 4.78
N ASN A 47 14.35 -10.43 4.83
CA ASN A 47 14.64 -9.61 6.00
C ASN A 47 13.47 -9.53 6.99
N GLY A 48 12.38 -10.28 6.78
CA GLY A 48 11.21 -10.26 7.66
C GLY A 48 10.44 -8.94 7.66
N ILE A 49 10.62 -8.11 6.63
CA ILE A 49 9.92 -6.82 6.49
C ILE A 49 8.48 -7.04 6.03
N ALA A 50 8.25 -8.04 5.18
CA ALA A 50 6.93 -8.35 4.64
C ALA A 50 6.73 -9.85 4.49
N GLU A 51 5.49 -10.31 4.72
CA GLU A 51 5.03 -11.62 4.27
C GLU A 51 4.46 -11.48 2.85
N VAL A 52 4.88 -12.35 1.94
CA VAL A 52 4.56 -12.25 0.52
C VAL A 52 3.66 -13.40 0.10
N ILE A 53 2.52 -13.07 -0.51
CA ILE A 53 1.54 -14.04 -0.98
C ILE A 53 1.48 -13.97 -2.50
N PHE A 54 1.95 -15.03 -3.16
CA PHE A 54 1.86 -15.17 -4.61
C PHE A 54 0.52 -15.83 -4.98
N PHE A 55 -0.26 -15.15 -5.82
CA PHE A 55 -1.49 -15.72 -6.34
C PHE A 55 -1.21 -16.88 -7.30
N ARG A 56 -2.13 -17.85 -7.31
CA ARG A 56 -1.98 -19.07 -8.10
C ARG A 56 -2.15 -18.76 -9.58
N LYS A 57 -1.34 -19.42 -10.41
CA LYS A 57 -1.48 -19.37 -11.88
C LYS A 57 -2.62 -20.25 -12.39
N TYR A 58 -2.96 -21.32 -11.67
CA TYR A 58 -4.08 -22.19 -12.04
C TYR A 58 -5.41 -21.52 -11.68
N ASN A 59 -6.38 -21.58 -12.59
CA ASN A 59 -7.64 -20.82 -12.52
C ASN A 59 -7.39 -19.32 -12.32
N ASP A 60 -6.53 -18.73 -13.17
CA ASP A 60 -6.24 -17.30 -13.12
C ASP A 60 -7.51 -16.48 -13.29
N ARG A 61 -7.50 -15.30 -12.69
CA ARG A 61 -8.62 -14.36 -12.64
C ARG A 61 -8.15 -12.97 -13.05
N PRO A 62 -9.04 -12.10 -13.53
CA PRO A 62 -8.74 -10.69 -13.70
C PRO A 62 -8.13 -10.07 -12.44
N GLY A 63 -7.19 -9.13 -12.61
CA GLY A 63 -6.46 -8.51 -11.49
C GLY A 63 -7.36 -7.90 -10.41
N LYS A 64 -8.51 -7.34 -10.80
CA LYS A 64 -9.52 -6.78 -9.88
C LYS A 64 -10.14 -7.86 -8.98
N GLU A 65 -10.35 -9.07 -9.49
CA GLU A 65 -10.88 -10.18 -8.68
C GLU A 65 -9.83 -10.69 -7.70
N TRP A 66 -8.56 -10.75 -8.12
CA TRP A 66 -7.46 -11.07 -7.20
C TRP A 66 -7.27 -10.03 -6.11
N GLN A 67 -7.58 -8.76 -6.37
CA GLN A 67 -7.60 -7.72 -5.34
C GLN A 67 -8.64 -8.03 -4.25
N LEU A 68 -9.83 -8.49 -4.62
CA LEU A 68 -10.86 -8.90 -3.66
C LEU A 68 -10.39 -10.10 -2.82
N VAL A 69 -9.82 -11.12 -3.47
CA VAL A 69 -9.27 -12.30 -2.76
C VAL A 69 -8.14 -11.90 -1.81
N GLY A 70 -7.24 -11.02 -2.24
CA GLY A 70 -6.14 -10.52 -1.41
C GLY A 70 -6.64 -9.72 -0.21
N ASN A 71 -7.68 -8.91 -0.38
CA ASN A 71 -8.28 -8.17 0.73
C ASN A 71 -8.90 -9.11 1.77
N GLU A 72 -9.65 -10.13 1.33
CA GLU A 72 -10.24 -11.10 2.25
C GLU A 72 -9.18 -11.92 3.00
N ASP A 73 -8.17 -12.45 2.30
CA ASP A 73 -7.07 -13.19 2.94
C ASP A 73 -6.29 -12.30 3.93
N CYS A 74 -6.01 -11.04 3.55
CA CYS A 74 -5.32 -10.08 4.40
C CYS A 74 -6.14 -9.75 5.66
N LEU A 75 -7.45 -9.56 5.51
CA LEU A 75 -8.36 -9.34 6.63
C LEU A 75 -8.28 -10.52 7.60
N GLN A 76 -8.43 -11.74 7.10
CA GLN A 76 -8.41 -12.95 7.94
C GLN A 76 -7.07 -13.16 8.64
N ARG A 77 -5.94 -12.96 7.94
CA ARG A 77 -4.61 -13.01 8.58
C ARG A 77 -4.48 -11.97 9.68
N SER A 78 -4.84 -10.72 9.37
CA SER A 78 -4.69 -9.58 10.28
C SER A 78 -5.46 -9.73 11.58
N ARG A 79 -6.60 -10.46 11.58
CA ARG A 79 -7.42 -10.74 12.78
C ARG A 79 -6.62 -11.30 13.95
N HIS A 80 -5.56 -12.07 13.66
CA HIS A 80 -4.86 -12.86 14.68
C HIS A 80 -3.62 -12.17 15.26
N HIS A 81 -3.09 -11.12 14.62
CA HIS A 81 -1.82 -10.53 15.05
C HIS A 81 -1.78 -9.00 15.00
N SER A 82 -2.79 -8.33 14.42
CA SER A 82 -2.85 -6.87 14.40
C SER A 82 -4.13 -6.34 15.00
N ARG A 83 -4.00 -5.23 15.74
CA ARG A 83 -5.16 -4.48 16.25
C ARG A 83 -5.82 -3.63 15.17
N TYR A 84 -5.05 -3.16 14.19
CA TYR A 84 -5.54 -2.34 13.10
C TYR A 84 -4.86 -2.76 11.79
N ALA A 85 -5.62 -2.81 10.70
CA ALA A 85 -5.12 -3.13 9.37
C ALA A 85 -5.49 -2.02 8.38
N ILE A 86 -4.57 -1.68 7.47
CA ILE A 86 -4.77 -0.70 6.41
C ILE A 86 -4.76 -1.42 5.08
N PHE A 87 -5.78 -1.18 4.26
CA PHE A 87 -5.88 -1.72 2.90
C PHE A 87 -5.50 -0.64 1.91
N HIS A 88 -4.47 -0.91 1.11
CA HIS A 88 -3.77 0.15 0.40
C HIS A 88 -3.27 -0.28 -0.98
N ASP A 89 -3.42 0.61 -1.97
CA ASP A 89 -2.79 0.43 -3.27
C ASP A 89 -1.37 1.04 -3.29
N LEU A 90 -0.54 0.64 -4.26
CA LEU A 90 0.87 1.04 -4.32
C LEU A 90 1.08 2.53 -4.65
N ASP A 91 0.14 3.16 -5.35
CA ASP A 91 0.20 4.52 -5.89
C ASP A 91 -0.45 5.58 -5.00
N GLU A 92 -0.83 5.22 -3.78
CA GLU A 92 -1.50 6.12 -2.84
C GLU A 92 -0.64 6.31 -1.58
N ARG A 93 -0.86 7.38 -0.80
CA ARG A 93 -0.25 7.55 0.54
C ARG A 93 -1.25 8.17 1.51
N ILE A 94 -1.31 7.65 2.74
CA ILE A 94 -1.98 8.34 3.85
C ILE A 94 -0.94 9.22 4.55
N VAL A 95 -1.21 10.53 4.58
CA VAL A 95 -0.35 11.53 5.22
C VAL A 95 -1.18 12.33 6.22
N PRO A 96 -1.04 12.10 7.54
CA PRO A 96 -1.72 12.89 8.54
C PRO A 96 -1.21 14.33 8.57
N SER A 97 -2.11 15.29 8.79
CA SER A 97 -1.74 16.67 9.10
C SER A 97 -1.22 16.79 10.54
N GLY A 98 -0.37 17.78 10.80
CA GLY A 98 0.07 18.12 12.16
C GLY A 98 1.20 17.26 12.72
N GLY A 99 1.99 16.59 11.86
CA GLY A 99 3.23 15.93 12.26
C GLY A 99 3.05 14.65 13.10
N ILE A 100 1.84 14.09 13.13
CA ILE A 100 1.57 12.80 13.77
C ILE A 100 1.71 11.65 12.77
N THR A 101 1.99 10.45 13.28
CA THR A 101 2.03 9.24 12.45
C THR A 101 0.64 8.69 12.16
N VAL A 102 0.49 7.91 11.09
CA VAL A 102 -0.76 7.18 10.78
C VAL A 102 -1.17 6.29 11.96
N ARG A 103 -0.22 5.58 12.58
CA ARG A 103 -0.48 4.80 13.81
C ARG A 103 -1.12 5.67 14.90
N CYS A 104 -0.57 6.85 15.16
CA CYS A 104 -1.05 7.75 16.19
C CYS A 104 -2.46 8.25 15.88
N LEU A 105 -2.72 8.64 14.63
CA LEU A 105 -4.04 9.08 14.18
C LEU A 105 -5.09 7.97 14.35
N ILE A 106 -4.83 6.78 13.82
CA ILE A 106 -5.75 5.64 13.92
C ILE A 106 -6.01 5.30 15.38
N LYS A 107 -4.97 5.21 16.21
CA LYS A 107 -5.12 4.89 17.63
C LYS A 107 -5.99 5.92 18.34
N ARG A 108 -5.71 7.22 18.20
CA ARG A 108 -6.48 8.29 18.83
C ARG A 108 -7.95 8.29 18.40
N THR A 109 -8.23 8.09 17.11
CA THR A 109 -9.60 8.12 16.61
C THR A 109 -10.36 6.84 16.94
N MET A 110 -9.76 5.67 16.75
CA MET A 110 -10.44 4.38 16.93
C MET A 110 -10.56 3.94 18.39
N GLU A 111 -9.71 4.46 19.29
CA GLU A 111 -9.81 4.19 20.73
C GLU A 111 -10.70 5.20 21.46
N SER A 112 -11.02 6.36 20.87
CA SER A 112 -11.91 7.35 21.51
C SER A 112 -13.36 6.85 21.63
N ASN A 113 -13.75 5.91 20.77
CA ASN A 113 -15.06 5.29 20.80
C ASN A 113 -14.95 3.81 20.43
N SER A 114 -15.29 2.93 21.38
CA SER A 114 -15.22 1.49 21.23
C SER A 114 -16.21 0.92 20.19
N THR A 115 -17.18 1.70 19.71
CA THR A 115 -18.07 1.29 18.62
C THR A 115 -17.47 1.49 17.23
N LEU A 116 -16.37 2.25 17.11
CA LEU A 116 -15.71 2.44 15.83
C LEU A 116 -14.95 1.17 15.42
N ALA A 117 -15.25 0.69 14.22
CA ALA A 117 -14.57 -0.46 13.58
C ALA A 117 -13.77 -0.05 12.33
N MET A 118 -14.03 1.15 11.78
CA MET A 118 -13.36 1.64 10.58
C MET A 118 -13.14 3.15 10.64
N MET A 119 -11.99 3.59 10.12
CA MET A 119 -11.66 4.97 9.78
C MET A 119 -11.37 5.06 8.28
N ALA A 120 -12.11 5.90 7.56
CA ALA A 120 -11.91 6.14 6.14
C ALA A 120 -11.08 7.39 5.89
N PHE A 121 -10.24 7.37 4.86
CA PHE A 121 -9.37 8.47 4.46
C PHE A 121 -9.82 9.06 3.12
N ALA A 122 -9.81 10.39 3.04
CA ALA A 122 -10.03 11.08 1.77
C ALA A 122 -8.83 10.83 0.85
N ALA A 123 -9.11 10.43 -0.39
CA ALA A 123 -8.07 10.15 -1.38
C ALA A 123 -7.74 11.40 -2.20
N GLN A 124 -6.44 11.64 -2.35
CA GLN A 124 -5.90 12.59 -3.32
C GLN A 124 -5.04 11.80 -4.30
N ARG A 125 -5.38 11.84 -5.59
CA ARG A 125 -4.66 11.07 -6.60
C ARG A 125 -3.59 11.94 -7.26
N VAL A 126 -2.38 11.41 -7.30
CA VAL A 126 -1.26 11.98 -8.04
C VAL A 126 -0.93 11.00 -9.17
N GLU A 127 -1.02 11.47 -10.41
CA GLU A 127 -0.79 10.62 -11.58
C GLU A 127 0.63 10.78 -12.11
N ARG A 128 1.29 9.65 -12.37
CA ARG A 128 2.60 9.64 -13.03
C ARG A 128 2.45 10.06 -14.49
N THR A 129 3.25 11.02 -14.92
CA THR A 129 3.22 11.52 -16.30
C THR A 129 4.23 10.82 -17.22
N PHE A 130 5.10 9.96 -16.68
CA PHE A 130 6.07 9.18 -17.46
C PHE A 130 6.37 7.80 -16.82
N PRO A 131 6.96 6.87 -17.59
CA PRO A 131 7.25 5.51 -17.13
C PRO A 131 8.24 5.43 -15.96
N ALA A 132 8.13 4.34 -15.19
CA ALA A 132 9.05 4.04 -14.11
C ALA A 132 10.42 3.63 -14.66
N PRO A 133 11.50 3.99 -13.94
CA PRO A 133 12.86 3.63 -14.32
C PRO A 133 13.02 2.11 -14.31
N ILE A 134 13.90 1.61 -15.18
CA ILE A 134 14.16 0.16 -15.32
C ILE A 134 14.72 -0.41 -14.00
N GLU A 135 15.63 0.32 -13.38
CA GLU A 135 16.34 -0.06 -12.16
C GLU A 135 16.80 1.20 -11.40
N TYR A 136 17.25 1.00 -10.16
CA TYR A 136 17.95 2.03 -9.41
C TYR A 136 19.38 2.16 -9.93
N LYS A 137 19.79 3.37 -10.30
CA LYS A 137 21.18 3.66 -10.64
C LYS A 137 21.85 4.43 -9.52
N GLU A 138 21.31 5.60 -9.18
CA GLU A 138 21.83 6.48 -8.13
C GLU A 138 20.74 7.44 -7.63
N ASN A 139 21.11 8.41 -6.79
CA ASN A 139 20.24 9.48 -6.28
C ASN A 139 19.48 10.23 -7.39
N TYR A 140 20.08 10.39 -8.57
CA TYR A 140 19.39 10.98 -9.71
C TYR A 140 18.11 10.23 -10.10
N THR A 141 18.10 8.90 -10.00
CA THR A 141 16.90 8.08 -10.27
C THR A 141 15.77 8.48 -9.34
N LEU A 142 16.05 8.69 -8.06
CA LEU A 142 15.04 9.11 -7.08
C LEU A 142 14.56 10.53 -7.35
N LYS A 143 15.49 11.48 -7.57
CA LYS A 143 15.16 12.88 -7.86
C LYS A 143 14.28 13.06 -9.09
N ARG A 144 14.34 12.14 -10.05
CA ARG A 144 13.55 12.19 -11.29
C ARG A 144 12.33 11.31 -11.32
N HIS A 145 12.26 10.24 -10.52
CA HIS A 145 11.18 9.26 -10.64
C HIS A 145 10.42 8.98 -9.35
N LEU A 146 10.93 9.41 -8.18
CA LEU A 146 10.30 9.14 -6.90
C LEU A 146 8.91 9.80 -6.86
N PRO A 147 7.81 9.04 -6.78
CA PRO A 147 6.49 9.57 -7.10
C PRO A 147 6.05 10.75 -6.23
N THR A 148 6.26 10.65 -4.91
CA THR A 148 5.89 11.72 -3.97
C THR A 148 6.76 12.96 -4.08
N LEU A 149 7.97 12.82 -4.64
CA LEU A 149 8.90 13.94 -4.84
C LEU A 149 8.67 14.68 -6.16
N VAL A 150 8.23 13.96 -7.20
CA VAL A 150 8.26 14.49 -8.57
C VAL A 150 6.89 14.86 -9.10
N PHE A 151 5.85 14.13 -8.69
CA PHE A 151 4.51 14.38 -9.17
C PHE A 151 3.73 15.18 -8.12
N HIS A 152 3.34 16.39 -8.49
CA HIS A 152 2.57 17.30 -7.62
C HIS A 152 1.20 17.68 -8.18
N LYS A 153 0.93 17.32 -9.45
CA LYS A 153 -0.37 17.54 -10.07
C LYS A 153 -1.36 16.55 -9.48
N ALA A 154 -2.03 17.00 -8.43
CA ALA A 154 -3.03 16.23 -7.74
C ALA A 154 -4.43 16.67 -8.15
N LYS A 155 -5.31 15.71 -8.45
CA LYS A 155 -6.75 15.96 -8.57
C LYS A 155 -7.44 15.42 -7.33
N ARG A 156 -8.12 16.30 -6.60
CA ARG A 156 -9.02 15.89 -5.52
C ARG A 156 -10.33 15.46 -6.15
N TRP A 157 -10.62 14.16 -6.11
CA TRP A 157 -11.89 13.63 -6.56
C TRP A 157 -12.78 13.41 -5.34
N ILE A 158 -13.93 14.08 -5.31
CA ILE A 158 -15.00 13.85 -4.34
C ILE A 158 -16.21 13.32 -5.15
N TRP A 159 -16.16 12.08 -5.63
CA TRP A 159 -17.27 11.48 -6.39
C TRP A 159 -17.60 10.07 -5.87
N ALA A 160 -18.90 9.77 -5.83
CA ALA A 160 -19.49 8.50 -5.42
C ALA A 160 -19.01 7.37 -6.35
N GLY A 161 -18.17 6.47 -5.82
CA GLY A 161 -17.67 5.29 -6.55
C GLY A 161 -16.20 4.97 -6.30
N MET A 162 -15.40 5.90 -5.78
CA MET A 162 -14.08 5.55 -5.25
C MET A 162 -14.21 4.87 -3.89
N HIS A 163 -13.60 3.70 -3.75
CA HIS A 163 -13.48 3.04 -2.45
C HIS A 163 -12.50 3.84 -1.59
N PRO A 164 -12.97 4.51 -0.52
CA PRO A 164 -12.05 5.22 0.37
C PRO A 164 -11.07 4.22 0.96
N LYS A 165 -9.80 4.62 1.07
CA LYS A 165 -8.83 3.80 1.81
C LYS A 165 -9.22 3.85 3.27
N CYS A 166 -9.06 2.73 3.95
CA CYS A 166 -9.51 2.61 5.32
C CYS A 166 -8.47 1.92 6.19
N ALA A 167 -8.50 2.29 7.46
CA ALA A 167 -7.98 1.50 8.55
C ALA A 167 -9.15 0.85 9.26
N ILE A 168 -9.03 -0.44 9.56
CA ILE A 168 -10.08 -1.20 10.26
C ILE A 168 -9.52 -1.93 11.47
N ASP A 169 -10.36 -2.20 12.47
CA ASP A 169 -10.09 -3.21 13.48
C ASP A 169 -10.57 -4.56 12.94
N PRO A 170 -9.68 -5.47 12.50
CA PRO A 170 -10.09 -6.71 11.82
C PRO A 170 -10.91 -7.65 12.72
N ARG A 171 -10.92 -7.42 14.04
CA ARG A 171 -11.57 -8.28 15.05
C ARG A 171 -13.05 -7.95 15.26
N LYS A 172 -13.54 -6.83 14.73
CA LYS A 172 -14.94 -6.40 14.79
C LYS A 172 -15.60 -6.63 13.43
#